data_AF-M2REU2-F1
#
_entry.id   AF-M2REU2-F1
#
_cell.length_a   1.000
_cell.length_b   1.000
_cell.length_c   1.000
_cell.angle_alpha   90.00
_cell.angle_beta   90.00
_cell.angle_gamma   90.00
#
_symmetry.space_group_name_H-M   'P 1'
#
loop_
_entity.id
_entity.type
_entity.pdbx_description
1 polymer ?
#
loop_
_entity_poly.entity_id
_entity_poly.type
_entity_poly.pdbx_seq_one_letter_code
_entity_poly.pdbx_strand_id
1 'polypeptide(L)'
;MAPNHDIATRALVVTLKSVAGKSNSEVCYLTGLPESTVRSIYAKAIKRGFEYNASQPITICNAHLEDAPRSGRPTKETKAVRQ
;
A
#
# COMPACT_ATOMS: atom_id res chain seq x y z
N MET A 1 -2.88 -10.07 13.04
CA MET A 1 -2.20 -8.83 12.60
C MET A 1 -1.44 -9.19 11.34
N ALA A 2 -1.78 -8.64 10.16
CA ALA A 2 -0.97 -8.90 8.97
C ALA A 2 0.45 -8.37 9.24
N PRO A 3 1.52 -9.06 8.80
CA PRO A 3 2.86 -8.52 8.87
C PRO A 3 2.88 -7.12 8.25
N ASN A 4 3.52 -6.16 8.92
CA ASN A 4 3.74 -4.85 8.33
C ASN A 4 4.77 -5.04 7.21
N HIS A 5 4.30 -5.19 5.98
CA HIS A 5 5.17 -5.19 4.81
C HIS A 5 5.72 -3.78 4.59
N ASP A 6 6.99 -3.72 4.20
CA ASP A 6 7.66 -2.49 3.83
C ASP A 6 6.90 -1.78 2.70
N ILE A 7 6.99 -0.45 2.69
CA ILE A 7 6.24 0.37 1.75
C ILE A 7 6.62 0.06 0.30
N ALA A 8 7.86 -0.33 0.06
CA ALA A 8 8.35 -0.72 -1.26
C ALA A 8 7.69 -2.03 -1.74
N THR A 9 7.59 -3.06 -0.91
CA THR A 9 6.84 -4.29 -1.22
C THR A 9 5.37 -4.00 -1.50
N ARG A 10 4.75 -3.11 -0.74
CA ARG A 10 3.34 -2.71 -0.99
C ARG A 10 3.20 -1.96 -2.30
N ALA A 11 4.16 -1.10 -2.64
CA ALA A 11 4.21 -0.41 -3.93
C ALA A 11 4.39 -1.41 -5.08
N LEU A 12 5.27 -2.38 -4.94
CA LEU A 12 5.47 -3.45 -5.91
C LEU A 12 4.17 -4.21 -6.21
N VAL A 13 3.40 -4.57 -5.17
CA VAL A 13 2.08 -5.22 -5.34
C VAL A 13 1.13 -4.33 -6.16
N VAL A 14 1.01 -3.05 -5.83
CA VAL A 14 0.12 -2.12 -6.55
C VAL A 14 0.55 -1.95 -8.00
N THR A 15 1.86 -1.76 -8.25
CA THR A 15 2.42 -1.64 -9.60
C THR A 15 2.18 -2.88 -10.44
N LEU A 16 2.42 -4.08 -9.90
CA LEU A 16 2.21 -5.33 -10.62
C LEU A 16 0.74 -5.54 -11.00
N LYS A 17 -0.19 -5.18 -10.11
CA LYS A 17 -1.63 -5.33 -10.37
C LYS A 17 -2.15 -4.32 -11.38
N SER A 18 -1.73 -3.06 -11.28
CA SER A 18 -2.26 -1.98 -12.11
C SER A 18 -1.53 -1.85 -13.43
N VAL A 19 -0.21 -1.62 -13.38
CA VAL A 19 0.60 -1.34 -14.58
C VAL A 19 0.85 -2.61 -15.38
N ALA A 20 1.28 -3.68 -14.71
CA ALA A 20 1.65 -4.92 -15.39
C ALA A 20 0.45 -5.86 -15.62
N GLY A 21 -0.75 -5.49 -15.16
CA GLY A 21 -1.99 -6.27 -15.34
C GLY A 21 -1.94 -7.68 -14.75
N LYS A 22 -1.09 -7.92 -13.74
CA LYS A 22 -0.86 -9.26 -13.20
C LYS A 22 -2.03 -9.76 -12.35
N SER A 23 -2.34 -11.05 -12.52
CA SER A 23 -3.30 -11.76 -11.69
C SER A 23 -2.78 -11.89 -10.25
N ASN A 24 -3.69 -12.17 -9.30
CA ASN A 24 -3.27 -12.33 -7.90
C ASN A 24 -2.27 -13.48 -7.71
N SER A 25 -2.46 -14.61 -8.41
CA SER A 25 -1.55 -15.76 -8.32
C SER A 25 -0.14 -15.42 -8.80
N GLU A 26 -0.01 -14.70 -9.91
CA GLU A 26 1.29 -14.21 -10.39
C GLU A 26 1.94 -13.25 -9.40
N VAL A 27 1.16 -12.33 -8.81
CA VAL A 27 1.68 -11.41 -7.79
C VAL A 27 2.13 -12.17 -6.54
N CYS A 28 1.38 -13.19 -6.09
CA CYS A 28 1.79 -14.03 -4.97
C CYS A 28 3.11 -14.75 -5.28
N TYR A 29 3.23 -15.32 -6.48
CA TYR A 29 4.45 -15.99 -6.92
C TYR A 29 5.66 -15.04 -6.93
N LEU A 30 5.51 -13.83 -7.46
CA LEU A 30 6.60 -12.85 -7.56
C LEU A 30 7.01 -12.23 -6.22
N THR A 31 6.07 -12.08 -5.29
CA THR A 31 6.31 -11.37 -4.02
C THR A 31 6.47 -12.29 -2.82
N GLY A 32 6.12 -13.57 -2.96
CA GLY A 32 6.03 -14.52 -1.85
C GLY A 32 4.89 -14.23 -0.86
N LEU A 33 4.03 -13.25 -1.15
CA LEU A 33 2.95 -12.86 -0.25
C LEU A 33 1.74 -13.79 -0.38
N PRO A 34 1.03 -14.09 0.74
CA PRO A 34 -0.26 -14.76 0.68
C PRO A 34 -1.28 -13.94 -0.11
N GLU A 35 -2.18 -14.60 -0.84
CA GLU A 35 -3.18 -13.92 -1.67
C GLU A 35 -4.05 -12.94 -0.87
N SER A 36 -4.43 -13.30 0.36
CA SER A 36 -5.19 -12.42 1.26
C SER A 36 -4.45 -11.10 1.54
N THR A 37 -3.12 -11.15 1.63
CA THR A 37 -2.25 -9.99 1.84
C THR A 37 -2.20 -9.12 0.58
N VAL A 38 -2.00 -9.74 -0.59
CA VAL A 38 -2.03 -9.04 -1.89
C VAL A 38 -3.36 -8.30 -2.08
N ARG A 39 -4.48 -8.99 -1.83
CA ARG A 39 -5.83 -8.39 -1.89
C ARG A 39 -5.99 -7.25 -0.89
N SER A 40 -5.53 -7.42 0.35
CA SER A 40 -5.63 -6.39 1.39
C SER A 40 -4.82 -5.14 1.05
N ILE A 41 -3.58 -5.29 0.56
CA ILE A 41 -2.73 -4.18 0.15
C ILE A 41 -3.41 -3.36 -0.96
N TYR A 42 -3.88 -4.04 -2.01
CA TYR A 42 -4.52 -3.37 -3.14
C TYR A 42 -5.81 -2.67 -2.76
N ALA A 43 -6.67 -3.33 -1.97
CA ALA A 43 -7.92 -2.73 -1.49
C ALA A 43 -7.68 -1.50 -0.59
N LYS A 44 -6.65 -1.54 0.27
CA LYS A 44 -6.27 -0.38 1.10
C LYS A 44 -5.75 0.78 0.27
N ALA A 45 -4.97 0.51 -0.79
CA ALA A 45 -4.49 1.55 -1.69
C ALA A 45 -5.68 2.27 -2.35
N ILE A 46 -6.64 1.52 -2.92
CA ILE A 46 -7.86 2.08 -3.51
C ILE A 46 -8.63 2.91 -2.47
N LYS A 47 -8.83 2.37 -1.26
CA LYS A 47 -9.53 3.08 -0.18
C LYS A 47 -8.88 4.41 0.21
N ARG A 48 -7.58 4.59 -0.10
CA ARG A 48 -6.81 5.80 0.21
C ARG A 48 -6.61 6.71 -1.00
N GLY A 49 -7.37 6.48 -2.07
CA GLY A 49 -7.36 7.36 -3.25
C GLY A 49 -6.38 6.96 -4.34
N PHE A 50 -5.77 5.76 -4.27
CA PHE A 50 -5.09 5.24 -5.45
C PHE A 50 -6.12 4.87 -6.53
N GLU A 51 -5.99 5.48 -7.69
CA GLU A 51 -6.81 5.19 -8.87
C GLU A 51 -5.89 4.76 -10.03
N TYR A 52 -6.30 3.70 -10.73
CA TYR A 52 -5.62 3.27 -11.96
C TYR A 52 -6.47 3.66 -13.17
N ASN A 53 -5.88 4.46 -14.05
CA ASN A 53 -6.44 4.80 -15.35
C ASN A 53 -5.36 4.59 -16.43
N ALA A 54 -5.62 3.69 -17.38
CA ALA A 54 -4.67 3.36 -18.45
C ALA A 54 -4.35 4.55 -19.38
N SER A 55 -5.21 5.57 -19.40
CA SER A 55 -5.06 6.76 -20.24
C SER A 55 -4.37 7.94 -19.52
N GLN A 56 -3.89 7.75 -18.28
CA GLN A 56 -3.25 8.80 -17.48
C GLN A 56 -1.94 8.29 -16.82
N PRO A 57 -0.96 9.17 -16.56
CA PRO A 57 0.21 8.80 -15.77
C PRO A 57 -0.18 8.27 -14.39
N ILE A 58 0.39 7.15 -13.99
CA ILE A 58 0.19 6.61 -12.63
C ILE A 58 0.98 7.44 -11.62
N THR A 59 0.37 7.69 -10.47
CA THR A 59 1.06 8.20 -9.27
C THR A 59 0.80 7.28 -8.09
N ILE A 60 1.88 6.68 -7.56
CA ILE A 60 1.85 5.96 -6.29
C ILE A 60 2.67 6.77 -5.29
N CYS A 61 2.02 7.27 -4.24
CA CYS A 61 2.68 7.97 -3.16
C CYS A 61 2.55 7.19 -1.84
N ASN A 62 3.36 7.55 -0.85
CA ASN A 62 3.36 6.87 0.44
C ASN A 62 1.99 6.89 1.12
N ALA A 63 1.22 7.97 0.99
CA ALA A 63 -0.10 8.09 1.61
C ALA A 63 -1.09 7.00 1.15
N HIS A 64 -0.95 6.46 -0.07
CA HIS A 64 -1.76 5.34 -0.53
C HIS A 64 -1.42 4.04 0.23
N LEU A 65 -0.18 3.91 0.71
CA LEU A 65 0.39 2.66 1.20
C LEU A 65 0.66 2.66 2.71
N GLU A 66 0.89 3.78 3.37
CA GLU A 66 1.20 3.84 4.81
C GLU A 66 0.07 3.31 5.69
N ASP A 67 0.34 2.61 6.78
CA ASP A 67 -0.74 2.18 7.66
C ASP A 67 -1.45 3.35 8.34
N ALA A 68 -2.77 3.24 8.49
CA ALA A 68 -3.52 4.26 9.23
C ALA A 68 -3.07 4.22 10.70
N PRO A 69 -3.06 5.38 11.39
CA PRO A 69 -2.84 5.41 12.83
C PRO A 69 -3.76 4.40 13.51
N ARG A 70 -3.20 3.56 14.38
CA ARG A 70 -4.00 2.60 15.16
C ARG A 70 -4.86 3.42 16.11
N SER A 71 -6.18 3.44 15.89
CA SER A 71 -7.12 4.05 16.82
C SER A 71 -6.97 3.39 18.19
N GLY A 72 -6.68 4.18 19.22
CA GLY A 72 -6.67 3.72 20.63
C GLY A 72 -5.42 4.06 21.44
N ARG A 73 -4.27 4.36 20.82
CA ARG A 73 -3.10 4.86 21.57
C ARG A 73 -2.91 6.35 21.32
N PRO A 74 -3.00 7.21 22.35
CA PRO A 74 -2.65 8.62 22.21
C PRO A 74 -1.21 8.75 21.68
N THR A 75 -1.05 9.40 20.54
CA THR A 75 0.26 9.76 20.01
C THR A 75 0.85 10.82 20.93
N LYS A 76 2.02 10.58 21.53
CA LYS A 76 2.79 11.67 22.14
C LYS A 76 3.21 12.60 20.99
N GLU A 77 2.57 13.76 20.85
CA GLU A 77 3.11 14.83 20.02
C GLU A 77 4.41 15.31 20.66
N THR A 78 5.54 14.92 20.09
CA THR A 78 6.78 15.66 20.31
C THR A 78 6.65 16.96 19.53
N LYS A 79 6.28 18.05 20.20
CA LYS A 79 6.36 19.40 19.62
C LYS A 79 7.82 19.62 19.21
N ALA A 80 8.08 19.68 17.91
CA ALA A 80 9.34 20.21 17.41
C ALA A 80 9.45 21.65 17.92
N VAL A 81 10.43 21.89 18.79
CA VAL A 81 10.80 23.24 19.22
C VAL A 81 11.23 23.99 17.95
N ARG A 82 10.41 24.96 17.51
CA ARG A 82 10.84 25.93 16.52
C ARG A 82 11.82 26.87 17.23
N GLN A 83 13.06 26.92 16.74
CA GLN A 83 14.01 27.99 17.05
C GLN A 83 13.61 29.27 16.32
#